data_AF-A0A0R0E6M4-F1
#
_entry.id   AF-A0A0R0E6M4-F1
#
_cell.length_a   1.000
_cell.length_b   1.000
_cell.length_c   1.000
_cell.angle_alpha   90.00
_cell.angle_beta   90.00
_cell.angle_gamma   90.00
#
_symmetry.space_group_name_H-M   'P 1'
#
loop_
_entity.id
_entity.type
_entity.pdbx_description
1 polymer ?
#
loop_
_entity_poly.entity_id
_entity_poly.type
_entity_poly.pdbx_seq_one_letter_code
_entity_poly.pdbx_strand_id
1 'polypeptide(L)' 'MLKCSACKKGDYYCYLAEFKSGNEKKEAVDQSMKAYESATTAAEVDLPPTHPIRFGLALNFLVFYYEILP' A
#
# COMPACT_ATOMS: atom_id res chain seq x y z
N MET A 1 -10.94 -4.81 -5.55
CA MET A 1 -10.09 -3.80 -4.85
C MET A 1 -10.74 -2.41 -4.69
N LEU A 2 -11.84 -2.10 -5.41
CA LEU A 2 -12.42 -0.75 -5.55
C LEU A 2 -12.99 -0.04 -4.29
N LYS A 3 -13.11 -0.68 -3.11
CA LYS A 3 -13.79 -0.08 -1.94
C LYS A 3 -12.86 0.62 -0.94
N CYS A 4 -11.58 0.31 -0.91
CA CYS A 4 -10.66 0.86 0.10
C CYS A 4 -9.89 2.07 -0.47
N SER A 5 -10.20 3.27 0.01
CA SER A 5 -9.54 4.52 -0.44
C SER A 5 -8.05 4.54 -0.08
N ALA A 6 -7.70 4.12 1.14
CA ALA A 6 -6.31 4.04 1.60
C ALA A 6 -5.48 3.05 0.77
N CYS A 7 -6.07 1.91 0.40
CA CYS A 7 -5.42 0.90 -0.45
C CYS A 7 -5.05 1.49 -1.83
N LYS A 8 -6.00 2.17 -2.48
CA LYS A 8 -5.75 2.84 -3.77
C LYS A 8 -4.65 3.90 -3.67
N LYS A 9 -4.61 4.62 -2.54
CA LYS A 9 -3.55 5.61 -2.27
C LYS A 9 -2.19 4.91 -2.15
N GLY A 10 -2.12 3.77 -1.45
CA GLY A 10 -0.92 2.94 -1.36
C GLY A 10 -0.40 2.51 -2.73
N ASP A 11 -1.28 1.91 -3.55
CA ASP A 11 -0.96 1.45 -4.89
C ASP A 11 -0.53 2.61 -5.82
N TYR A 12 -1.21 3.76 -5.73
CA TYR A 12 -0.86 4.96 -6.52
C TYR A 12 0.54 5.47 -6.19
N TYR A 13 0.91 5.54 -4.92
CA TYR A 13 2.26 5.95 -4.53
C TYR A 13 3.32 4.88 -4.79
N CYS A 14 2.97 3.58 -4.78
CA CYS A 14 3.88 2.53 -5.28
C CYS A 14 4.24 2.77 -6.73
N TYR A 15 3.20 2.97 -7.56
CA TYR A 15 3.37 3.26 -8.97
C TYR A 15 4.25 4.49 -9.17
N LEU A 16 4.03 5.58 -8.42
CA LEU A 16 4.93 6.73 -8.47
C LEU A 16 6.36 6.38 -8.05
N ALA A 17 6.55 5.62 -6.97
CA ALA A 17 7.88 5.24 -6.47
C ALA A 17 8.68 4.39 -7.47
N GLU A 18 8.01 3.66 -8.36
CA GLU A 18 8.63 2.87 -9.42
C GLU A 18 9.30 3.75 -10.49
N PHE A 19 8.68 4.88 -10.86
CA PHE A 19 9.17 5.76 -11.94
C PHE A 19 9.92 7.00 -11.45
N LYS A 20 9.82 7.31 -10.15
CA LYS A 20 10.48 8.46 -9.54
C LYS A 20 11.90 8.11 -9.10
N SER A 21 12.73 9.14 -8.92
CA SER A 21 14.13 8.98 -8.50
C SER A 21 14.50 9.98 -7.41
N GLY A 22 15.59 9.71 -6.69
CA GLY A 22 16.07 10.60 -5.62
C GLY A 22 15.01 10.91 -4.56
N ASN A 23 14.87 12.19 -4.22
CA ASN A 23 13.94 12.64 -3.19
C ASN A 23 12.47 12.36 -3.55
N GLU A 24 12.10 12.42 -4.83
CA GLU A 24 10.73 12.12 -5.25
C GLU A 24 10.39 10.62 -5.05
N LYS A 25 11.35 9.71 -5.29
CA LYS A 25 11.16 8.28 -4.97
C LYS A 25 10.93 8.11 -3.48
N LYS A 26 11.78 8.74 -2.66
CA LYS A 26 11.68 8.66 -1.20
C LYS A 26 10.33 9.17 -0.69
N GLU A 27 9.86 10.31 -1.17
CA GLU A 27 8.56 10.84 -0.80
C GLU A 27 7.41 9.93 -1.23
N ALA A 28 7.48 9.35 -2.44
CA ALA A 28 6.48 8.39 -2.90
C ALA A 28 6.48 7.10 -2.05
N VAL A 29 7.67 6.57 -1.71
CA VAL A 29 7.83 5.44 -0.79
C VAL A 29 7.20 5.73 0.57
N ASP A 30 7.52 6.88 1.18
CA ASP A 30 7.01 7.27 2.50
C ASP A 30 5.48 7.42 2.48
N GLN A 31 4.92 7.98 1.41
CA GLN A 31 3.48 8.12 1.24
C GLN A 31 2.78 6.77 0.99
N SER A 32 3.41 5.88 0.22
CA SER A 32 2.92 4.53 -0.03
C SER A 32 2.88 3.72 1.26
N MET A 33 3.97 3.75 2.04
CA MET A 33 4.08 3.07 3.33
C MET A 33 3.00 3.54 4.31
N LYS A 34 2.85 4.86 4.50
CA LYS A 34 1.79 5.43 5.36
C LYS A 34 0.39 5.01 4.90
N ALA A 35 0.15 4.96 3.60
CA ALA A 35 -1.15 4.57 3.06
C ALA A 35 -1.43 3.08 3.28
N TYR A 36 -0.45 2.19 3.11
CA TYR A 36 -0.62 0.77 3.40
C TYR A 36 -0.79 0.47 4.89
N GLU A 37 -0.05 1.13 5.78
CA GLU A 37 -0.22 0.98 7.23
C GLU A 37 -1.60 1.42 7.68
N SER A 38 -2.07 2.57 7.18
CA SER A 38 -3.42 3.06 7.43
C SER A 38 -4.49 2.13 6.87
N ALA A 39 -4.30 1.64 5.63
CA ALA A 39 -5.21 0.67 5.01
C ALA A 39 -5.26 -0.64 5.79
N THR A 40 -4.10 -1.11 6.26
CA THR A 40 -3.97 -2.36 7.04
C THR A 40 -4.74 -2.19 8.33
N THR A 41 -4.44 -1.15 9.11
CA THR A 41 -5.13 -0.86 10.38
C THR A 41 -6.65 -0.81 10.21
N ALA A 42 -7.15 -0.09 9.20
CA ALA A 42 -8.59 -0.02 8.91
C ALA A 42 -9.17 -1.40 8.54
N ALA A 43 -8.47 -2.17 7.71
CA ALA A 43 -8.90 -3.51 7.32
C ALA A 43 -8.90 -4.50 8.51
N GLU A 44 -8.01 -4.34 9.48
CA GLU A 44 -7.99 -5.20 10.68
C GLU A 44 -9.15 -4.92 11.62
N VAL A 45 -9.62 -3.67 11.68
CA VAL A 45 -10.78 -3.26 12.48
C VAL A 45 -12.09 -3.69 11.80
N ASP A 46 -12.22 -3.43 10.49
CA ASP A 46 -13.50 -3.55 9.80
C ASP A 46 -13.72 -4.91 9.12
N LEU A 47 -12.67 -5.69 8.87
CA LEU A 47 -12.74 -6.91 8.07
C LEU A 47 -12.19 -8.13 8.82
N PRO A 48 -12.89 -9.29 8.74
CA PRO A 48 -12.37 -10.52 9.31
C PRO A 48 -11.06 -10.94 8.62
N PRO A 49 -10.20 -11.73 9.29
CA PRO A 49 -8.91 -12.17 8.74
C PRO A 49 -9.03 -12.97 7.43
N THR A 50 -10.17 -13.60 7.18
CA THR A 50 -10.46 -14.37 5.97
C THR A 50 -11.03 -13.52 4.82
N HIS A 51 -11.18 -12.21 5.01
CA HIS A 51 -11.81 -11.35 4.02
C HIS A 51 -10.91 -11.14 2.79
N PRO A 52 -11.41 -11.35 1.56
CA PRO A 52 -10.60 -11.24 0.34
C PRO A 52 -9.93 -9.87 0.14
N ILE A 53 -10.55 -8.78 0.60
CA ILE A 53 -9.95 -7.43 0.51
C ILE A 53 -8.74 -7.30 1.45
N ARG A 54 -8.82 -7.84 2.68
CA ARG A 54 -7.71 -7.80 3.64
C ARG A 54 -6.54 -8.65 3.12
N PHE A 55 -6.84 -9.81 2.56
CA PHE A 55 -5.85 -10.65 1.89
C PHE A 55 -5.19 -9.94 0.70
N GLY A 56 -5.98 -9.36 -0.21
CA GLY A 56 -5.44 -8.63 -1.36
C GLY A 56 -4.58 -7.42 -0.96
N LEU A 57 -4.97 -6.70 0.10
CA LEU A 57 -4.15 -5.63 0.67
C LEU A 57 -2.82 -6.15 1.19
N ALA A 58 -2.81 -7.26 1.94
CA ALA A 58 -1.58 -7.86 2.45
C ALA A 58 -0.66 -8.29 1.30
N LEU A 59 -1.20 -8.86 0.21
CA LEU A 59 -0.41 -9.21 -0.97
C LEU A 59 0.21 -7.98 -1.64
N ASN A 60 -0.55 -6.91 -1.88
CA ASN A 60 -0.02 -5.68 -2.45
C ASN A 60 1.07 -5.07 -1.56
N PHE A 61 0.86 -5.09 -0.24
CA PHE A 61 1.84 -4.56 0.69
C PHE A 61 3.13 -5.37 0.70
N LEU A 62 3.04 -6.70 0.60
CA LEU A 62 4.21 -7.56 0.43
C LEU A 62 4.99 -7.21 -0.84
N VAL A 63 4.30 -7.07 -1.98
CA VAL A 63 4.93 -6.66 -3.25
C VAL A 63 5.66 -5.33 -3.09
N PHE A 64 5.03 -4.32 -2.49
CA PHE A 64 5.68 -3.05 -2.20
C PHE A 64 6.95 -3.21 -1.35
N TYR A 65 6.91 -4.03 -0.30
CA TYR A 65 8.06 -4.27 0.56
C TYR A 65 9.24 -4.91 -0.18
N TYR A 66 8.97 -5.81 -1.12
CA TYR A 66 10.02 -6.56 -1.82
C TYR A 66 10.50 -5.91 -3.11
N GLU A 67 9.66 -5.16 -3.80
CA GLU A 67 9.98 -4.60 -5.13
C GLU A 67 10.31 -3.10 -5.09
N ILE A 68 9.73 -2.34 -4.15
CA ILE A 68 9.83 -0.87 -4.16
C ILE A 68 10.80 -0.32 -3.09
N LEU A 69 10.84 -0.93 -1.91
CA LEU A 69 11.70 -0.48 -0.81
C LEU A 69 13.20 -0.69 -1.04
N PRO A 70 13.67 -1.78 -1.68
CA PRO A 70 15.08 -1.88 -2.08
C PRO A 70 15.52 -0.76 -3.05
#